data_AF-A0A8J3PIF8-F1
#
_entry.id   AF-A0A8J3PIF8-F1
#
_cell.length_a   1.000
_cell.length_b   1.000
_cell.length_c   1.000
_cell.angle_alpha   90.00
_cell.angle_beta   90.00
_cell.angle_gamma   90.00
#
_symmetry.space_group_name_H-M   'P 1'
#
loop_
_entity.id
_entity.type
_entity.pdbx_description
1 polymer ?
#
loop_
_entity_poly.entity_id
_entity_poly.type
_entity_poly.pdbx_seq_one_letter_code
_entity_poly.pdbx_strand_id
1 'polypeptide(L)'
;MSELRVRVDQDLCTGDGLCVQYAPEVFEFDVDGLAYVKGDDGELLLTAGATVEIPAHLRLEVIDAAQECPGECIHIQRTHDGEPLSEEERATLR
;
A
#
# COMPACT_ATOMS: atom_id res chain seq x y z
N MET A 1 12.03 8.10 9.81
CA MET A 1 11.38 8.54 8.57
C MET A 1 11.45 7.38 7.61
N SER A 2 10.31 6.92 7.09
CA SER A 2 10.29 5.85 6.10
C SER A 2 10.67 6.39 4.73
N GLU A 3 11.37 5.59 3.93
CA GLU A 3 11.81 6.01 2.59
C GLU A 3 10.78 5.74 1.51
N LEU A 4 9.65 5.10 1.86
CA LEU A 4 8.65 4.60 0.93
C LEU A 4 7.24 5.07 1.29
N ARG A 5 6.41 5.24 0.25
CA ARG A 5 4.99 5.50 0.35
C ARG A 5 4.19 4.48 -0.42
N VAL A 6 2.96 4.25 0.01
CA VAL A 6 2.03 3.33 -0.63
C VAL A 6 0.71 4.01 -0.95
N ARG A 7 0.07 3.58 -2.04
CA ARG A 7 -1.33 3.86 -2.39
C ARG A 7 -2.01 2.61 -2.90
N VAL A 8 -3.34 2.62 -2.88
CA VAL A 8 -4.19 1.65 -3.58
C VAL A 8 -4.86 2.36 -4.76
N ASP A 9 -4.84 1.72 -5.92
CA ASP A 9 -5.62 2.11 -7.10
C ASP A 9 -7.02 1.47 -7.02
N GLN A 10 -8.04 2.30 -6.79
CA GLN A 10 -9.42 1.85 -6.64
C GLN A 10 -10.00 1.27 -7.94
N ASP A 11 -9.52 1.66 -9.12
CA ASP A 11 -10.02 1.16 -10.40
C ASP A 11 -9.56 -0.28 -10.69
N LEU A 12 -8.44 -0.70 -10.08
CA LEU A 12 -7.86 -2.03 -10.22
C LEU A 12 -8.17 -2.96 -9.03
N CYS A 13 -8.66 -2.40 -7.92
CA CYS A 13 -8.92 -3.17 -6.72
C CYS A 13 -10.12 -4.11 -6.92
N THR A 14 -9.90 -5.41 -6.68
CA THR A 14 -10.93 -6.46 -6.84
C THR A 14 -11.56 -6.90 -5.52
N GLY A 15 -11.18 -6.29 -4.39
CA GLY A 15 -11.73 -6.62 -3.07
C GLY A 15 -11.25 -7.94 -2.47
N ASP A 16 -10.10 -8.46 -2.90
CA ASP A 16 -9.57 -9.78 -2.45
C ASP A 16 -9.13 -9.80 -0.97
N GLY A 17 -8.60 -8.68 -0.46
CA GLY A 17 -8.37 -8.48 0.97
C GLY A 17 -7.04 -9.03 1.52
N LEU A 18 -6.14 -9.55 0.68
CA LEU A 18 -4.79 -9.93 1.11
C LEU A 18 -4.02 -8.77 1.75
N CYS A 19 -4.17 -7.54 1.25
CA CYS A 19 -3.52 -6.36 1.83
C CYS A 19 -3.90 -6.11 3.29
N VAL A 20 -5.18 -6.26 3.63
CA VAL A 20 -5.67 -6.12 5.01
C VAL A 20 -5.17 -7.28 5.88
N GLN A 21 -5.00 -8.48 5.32
CA GLN A 21 -4.44 -9.61 6.06
C GLN A 21 -2.95 -9.45 6.36
N TYR A 22 -2.18 -8.94 5.40
CA TYR A 22 -0.73 -8.73 5.54
C TYR A 22 -0.38 -7.52 6.41
N ALA A 23 -1.03 -6.38 6.18
CA ALA A 23 -0.71 -5.13 6.85
C ALA A 23 -2.00 -4.38 7.25
N PRO A 24 -2.78 -4.90 8.23
CA PRO A 24 -4.03 -4.30 8.68
C PRO A 24 -3.86 -2.91 9.30
N GLU A 25 -2.65 -2.52 9.70
CA GLU A 25 -2.36 -1.17 10.20
C GLU A 25 -2.25 -0.14 9.07
N VAL A 26 -1.98 -0.57 7.84
CA VAL A 26 -1.82 0.29 6.66
C VAL A 26 -3.05 0.26 5.77
N PHE A 27 -3.70 -0.89 5.64
CA PHE A 27 -4.83 -1.08 4.73
C PHE A 27 -6.12 -1.43 5.48
N GLU A 28 -7.23 -0.92 4.98
CA GLU A 28 -8.57 -1.27 5.45
C GLU A 28 -9.58 -1.14 4.31
N PHE A 29 -10.68 -1.89 4.39
CA PHE A 29 -11.78 -1.79 3.44
C PHE A 29 -12.78 -0.72 3.86
N ASP A 30 -13.28 0.04 2.90
CA ASP A 30 -14.48 0.87 3.10
C ASP A 30 -15.75 0.08 2.72
N VAL A 31 -16.91 0.72 2.92
CA VAL A 31 -18.25 0.16 2.66
C VAL A 31 -18.51 -0.18 1.19
N ASP A 32 -17.67 0.30 0.27
CA ASP A 32 -17.72 -0.02 -1.16
C ASP A 32 -17.03 -1.35 -1.51
N GLY A 33 -16.33 -1.97 -0.55
CA GLY A 33 -15.59 -3.22 -0.74
C GLY A 33 -14.20 -3.04 -1.36
N LEU A 34 -13.69 -1.81 -1.48
CA LEU A 34 -12.36 -1.50 -1.98
C LEU A 34 -11.40 -1.20 -0.83
N ALA A 35 -10.11 -1.48 -1.05
CA ALA A 35 -9.07 -1.17 -0.09
C ALA A 35 -8.61 0.29 -0.21
N TYR A 36 -8.35 0.86 0.96
CA TYR A 36 -7.80 2.20 1.14
C TYR A 36 -6.64 2.15 2.12
N VAL A 37 -5.82 3.20 2.11
CA VAL A 37 -4.71 3.36 3.05
C VAL A 37 -5.16 4.16 4.28
N LYS A 38 -4.59 3.86 5.43
CA LYS A 38 -4.82 4.59 6.69
C LYS A 38 -3.76 5.65 6.92
N GLY A 39 -4.21 6.84 7.31
CA GLY A 39 -3.33 7.93 7.76
C GLY A 39 -2.68 7.63 9.10
N ASP A 40 -1.79 8.52 9.54
CA ASP A 40 -1.08 8.40 10.83
C ASP A 40 -2.02 8.45 12.05
N ASP A 41 -3.23 8.99 11.87
CA ASP A 41 -4.31 9.02 12.86
C ASP A 41 -5.16 7.75 12.87
N GLY A 42 -4.88 6.80 11.97
CA GLY A 42 -5.63 5.56 11.81
C GLY A 42 -6.91 5.70 10.99
N GLU A 43 -7.22 6.88 10.48
CA GLU A 43 -8.41 7.12 9.67
C GLU A 43 -8.17 6.73 8.20
N LEU A 44 -9.22 6.24 7.53
CA LEU A 44 -9.16 5.88 6.13
C LEU A 44 -9.05 7.11 5.23
N LEU A 45 -8.09 7.10 4.31
CA LEU A 45 -7.94 8.14 3.29
C LEU A 45 -8.71 7.76 2.03
N LEU A 46 -9.96 8.24 1.93
CA LEU A 46 -10.87 7.92 0.81
C LEU A 46 -10.63 8.74 -0.47
N THR A 47 -9.65 9.65 -0.46
CA THR A 47 -9.31 10.42 -1.67
C THR A 47 -8.58 9.51 -2.66
N ALA A 48 -9.06 9.41 -3.90
CA ALA A 48 -8.40 8.65 -4.95
C ALA A 48 -6.94 9.08 -5.11
N GLY A 49 -6.02 8.11 -5.14
CA GLY A 49 -4.59 8.36 -5.23
C GLY A 49 -3.94 8.87 -3.94
N ALA A 50 -4.64 8.84 -2.79
CA ALA A 50 -4.03 9.13 -1.49
C ALA A 50 -2.83 8.20 -1.24
N THR A 51 -1.76 8.77 -0.67
CA THR A 51 -0.54 8.04 -0.34
C THR A 51 -0.21 8.23 1.14
N VAL A 52 0.32 7.18 1.76
CA VAL A 52 0.80 7.22 3.14
C VAL A 52 2.21 6.68 3.23
N GLU A 53 2.94 7.13 4.23
CA GLU A 53 4.26 6.61 4.54
C GLU A 53 4.17 5.17 5.06
N ILE A 54 5.02 4.28 4.56
CA ILE A 54 5.04 2.88 5.01
C ILE A 54 5.84 2.81 6.31
N PRO A 55 5.24 2.42 7.45
CA PRO A 55 5.99 2.26 8.69
C PRO A 55 7.14 1.27 8.50
N ALA A 56 8.34 1.61 8.96
CA ALA A 56 9.54 0.82 8.69
C ALA A 56 9.44 -0.65 9.15
N HIS A 57 8.61 -0.91 10.17
CA HIS A 57 8.36 -2.24 10.72
C HIS A 57 7.29 -3.05 9.95
N LEU A 58 6.52 -2.42 9.05
CA LEU A 58 5.52 -3.07 8.17
C LEU A 58 5.98 -3.11 6.72
N ARG A 59 7.24 -2.74 6.46
CA ARG A 59 7.76 -2.56 5.11
C ARG A 59 7.74 -3.85 4.30
N LEU A 60 8.08 -4.99 4.93
CA LEU A 60 8.09 -6.29 4.26
C LEU A 60 6.67 -6.75 3.96
N GLU A 61 5.77 -6.58 4.93
CA GLU A 61 4.36 -6.93 4.85
C GLU A 61 3.65 -6.14 3.74
N VAL A 62 3.94 -4.84 3.61
CA VAL A 62 3.40 -4.01 2.52
C VAL A 62 3.98 -4.40 1.16
N ILE A 63 5.26 -4.75 1.08
CA ILE A 63 5.88 -5.23 -0.17
C ILE A 63 5.27 -6.56 -0.61
N ASP A 64 5.12 -7.51 0.32
CA ASP A 64 4.52 -8.83 0.06
C ASP A 64 3.04 -8.67 -0.31
N ALA A 65 2.28 -7.83 0.40
CA ALA A 65 0.90 -7.48 0.02
C ALA A 65 0.79 -6.96 -1.42
N ALA A 66 1.70 -6.07 -1.80
CA ALA A 66 1.72 -5.49 -3.15
C ALA A 66 2.20 -6.47 -4.23
N GLN A 67 2.95 -7.52 -3.87
CA GLN A 67 3.38 -8.56 -4.80
C GLN A 67 2.30 -9.64 -4.99
N GLU A 68 1.54 -9.94 -3.92
CA GLU A 68 0.52 -10.99 -3.94
C GLU A 68 -0.88 -10.50 -4.29
N CYS A 69 -1.08 -9.17 -4.37
CA CYS A 69 -2.36 -8.58 -4.73
C CYS A 69 -2.80 -9.02 -6.15
N PRO A 70 -3.92 -9.76 -6.31
CA PRO A 70 -4.34 -10.26 -7.61
C PRO A 70 -4.75 -9.17 -8.60
N GLY A 71 -5.19 -8.01 -8.09
CA GLY A 71 -5.54 -6.85 -8.91
C GLY A 71 -4.35 -5.97 -9.26
N GLU A 72 -3.14 -6.27 -8.76
CA GLU A 72 -1.94 -5.44 -8.93
C GLU A 72 -2.16 -3.96 -8.57
N CYS A 73 -3.09 -3.71 -7.65
CA CYS A 73 -3.64 -2.38 -7.36
C CYS A 73 -2.87 -1.64 -6.26
N ILE A 74 -1.74 -2.16 -5.77
CA ILE A 74 -0.98 -1.56 -4.67
C ILE A 74 0.33 -1.04 -5.22
N HIS A 75 0.51 0.27 -5.15
CA HIS A 75 1.69 0.93 -5.73
C HIS A 75 2.57 1.49 -4.63
N ILE A 76 3.86 1.15 -4.68
CA ILE A 76 4.88 1.63 -3.76
C ILE A 76 5.84 2.55 -4.53
N GLN A 77 6.14 3.70 -3.94
CA GLN A 77 7.02 4.71 -4.50
C GLN A 77 7.98 5.26 -3.45
N ARG A 78 9.11 5.81 -3.89
CA ARG A 78 10.07 6.42 -2.96
C ARG A 78 9.55 7.78 -2.50
N THR A 79 9.83 8.13 -1.25
CA THR A 79 9.35 9.38 -0.65
C THR A 79 10.08 10.61 -1.21
N HIS A 80 11.33 10.46 -1.66
CA HIS A 80 12.19 11.58 -2.03
C HIS A 80 11.98 12.11 -3.46
N ASP A 81 11.60 11.25 -4.40
CA ASP A 81 11.38 11.60 -5.81
C ASP A 81 9.97 11.24 -6.32
N GLY A 82 9.20 10.45 -5.56
CA GLY A 82 7.86 10.00 -5.95
C GLY A 82 7.85 8.92 -7.04
N GLU A 83 9.02 8.42 -7.44
CA GLU A 83 9.14 7.41 -8.49
C GLU A 83 8.74 6.02 -7.96
N PRO A 84 8.07 5.20 -8.78
CA PRO A 84 7.76 3.81 -8.43
C PRO A 84 9.02 3.02 -8.09
N LEU A 85 8.91 2.10 -7.13
CA LEU A 85 9.96 1.12 -6.90
C LEU A 85 10.08 0.18 -8.09
N SER A 86 11.30 0.07 -8.62
CA SER A 86 11.64 -0.95 -9.61
C SER A 86 11.59 -2.36 -9.01
N GLU A 87 11.46 -3.37 -9.87
CA GLU A 87 11.46 -4.78 -9.44
C GLU A 87 12.74 -5.18 -8.70
N GLU A 88 13.90 -4.69 -9.15
CA GLU A 88 15.21 -4.94 -8.53
C GLU A 88 15.28 -4.35 -7.11
N GLU A 89 14.74 -3.13 -6.92
CA GLU A 89 14.67 -2.50 -5.60
C GLU A 89 13.73 -3.27 -4.67
N ARG A 90 12.56 -3.69 -5.17
CA ARG A 90 11.61 -4.50 -4.37
C ARG A 90 12.25 -5.82 -3.93
N ALA A 91 12.99 -6.48 -4.81
CA ALA A 91 13.71 -7.70 -4.49
C ALA A 91 14.84 -7.50 -3.46
N THR A 92 15.52 -6.35 -3.49
CA THR A 92 16.59 -6.02 -2.54
C THR A 92 16.06 -5.65 -1.15
N LEU A 93 14.87 -5.07 -1.10
CA LEU A 93 14.23 -4.64 0.13
C LEU A 93 13.61 -5.81 0.92
N ARG A 94 13.39 -6.96 0.29
CA ARG A 94 12.83 -8.15 0.95
C ARG A 94 13.91 -8.97 1.66
#